data_AF-A0A533WQ92-F1
#
_entry.id   AF-A0A533WQ92-F1
#
_cell.length_a   1.000
_cell.length_b   1.000
_cell.length_c   1.000
_cell.angle_alpha   90.00
_cell.angle_beta   90.00
_cell.angle_gamma   90.00
#
_symmetry.space_group_name_H-M   'P 1'
#
loop_
_entity.id
_entity.type
_entity.pdbx_description
1 polymer ?
#
loop_
_entity_poly.entity_id
_entity_poly.type
_entity_poly.pdbx_seq_one_letter_code
_entity_poly.pdbx_strand_id
1 'polypeptide(L)'
;MQQGNLVKKGQFYFIYDNNPHFVLEDKTKRGLEVRDQTLDEKYRVKADMGMIHDIDGIGHKVGIRWYFPQSKYALDQVTRIAEEMESRYKALRDITCPDDE
;
A
#
# COMPACT_ATOMS: atom_id res chain seq x y z
N MET A 1 -12.88 11.66 -9.83
CA MET A 1 -11.42 11.49 -9.90
C MET A 1 -11.17 10.11 -10.49
N GLN A 2 -10.62 10.02 -11.70
CA GLN A 2 -10.39 8.74 -12.37
C GLN A 2 -9.24 8.02 -11.66
N GLN A 3 -9.55 7.03 -10.83
CA GLN A 3 -8.58 5.98 -10.48
C GLN A 3 -8.22 5.30 -11.80
N GLY A 4 -6.93 5.18 -12.11
CA GLY A 4 -6.47 4.57 -13.37
C GLY A 4 -7.00 3.15 -13.59
N ASN A 5 -6.66 2.53 -14.70
CA ASN A 5 -7.16 1.19 -15.02
C ASN A 5 -6.61 0.17 -14.02
N LEU A 6 -7.49 -0.57 -13.33
CA LEU A 6 -7.06 -1.63 -12.42
C LEU A 6 -6.39 -2.75 -13.23
N VAL A 7 -5.08 -2.93 -13.06
CA VAL A 7 -4.29 -3.93 -13.80
C VAL A 7 -4.00 -5.17 -12.98
N LYS A 8 -3.90 -5.04 -11.65
CA LYS A 8 -3.71 -6.19 -10.77
C LYS A 8 -4.31 -5.94 -9.40
N LYS A 9 -4.71 -7.00 -8.71
CA LYS A 9 -5.24 -6.92 -7.34
C LYS A 9 -4.84 -8.15 -6.54
N GLY A 10 -4.60 -7.94 -5.25
CA GLY A 10 -4.47 -8.99 -4.26
C GLY A 10 -5.62 -8.96 -3.25
N GLN A 11 -5.45 -9.71 -2.18
CA GLN A 11 -6.33 -9.67 -1.02
C GLN A 11 -6.24 -8.30 -0.33
N PHE A 12 -5.01 -7.80 -0.12
CA PHE A 12 -4.74 -6.58 0.64
C PHE A 12 -4.27 -5.39 -0.19
N TYR A 13 -4.18 -5.51 -1.52
CA TYR A 13 -3.71 -4.41 -2.37
C TYR A 13 -4.44 -4.31 -3.71
N PHE A 14 -4.33 -3.15 -4.34
CA PHE A 14 -4.69 -2.88 -5.74
C PHE A 14 -3.52 -2.22 -6.47
N ILE A 15 -3.33 -2.57 -7.75
CA ILE A 15 -2.38 -1.91 -8.64
C ILE A 15 -3.17 -1.34 -9.81
N TYR A 16 -3.12 -0.03 -9.95
CA TYR A 16 -3.71 0.70 -11.06
C TYR A 16 -2.63 1.16 -12.02
N ASP A 17 -2.89 1.05 -13.30
CA ASP A 17 -2.15 1.73 -14.35
C ASP A 17 -2.74 3.13 -14.52
N ASN A 18 -1.98 4.13 -14.10
CA ASN A 18 -2.36 5.54 -14.20
C ASN A 18 -1.18 6.35 -14.76
N ASN A 19 -0.96 6.20 -16.06
CA ASN A 19 0.14 6.80 -16.80
C ASN A 19 0.34 8.28 -16.40
N PRO A 20 1.53 8.71 -15.96
CA PRO A 20 2.83 8.02 -16.06
C PRO A 20 3.26 7.16 -14.85
N HIS A 21 2.34 6.75 -13.99
CA HIS A 21 2.64 5.98 -12.78
C HIS A 21 1.84 4.68 -12.67
N PHE A 22 2.45 3.64 -12.10
CA PHE A 22 1.71 2.56 -11.46
C PHE A 22 1.36 2.98 -10.04
N VAL A 23 0.08 2.90 -9.69
CA VAL A 23 -0.41 3.25 -8.36
C VAL A 23 -0.67 1.97 -7.58
N LEU A 24 0.14 1.71 -6.56
CA LEU A 24 -0.11 0.65 -5.59
C LEU A 24 -0.94 1.24 -4.45
N GLU A 25 -2.11 0.70 -4.20
CA GLU A 25 -3.01 1.11 -3.11
C GLU A 25 -3.14 -0.02 -2.09
N ASP A 26 -3.00 0.32 -0.82
CA ASP A 26 -3.26 -0.59 0.30
C ASP A 26 -4.76 -0.63 0.62
N LYS A 27 -5.36 -1.82 0.51
CA LYS A 27 -6.79 -2.02 0.78
C LYS A 27 -7.13 -2.05 2.26
N THR A 28 -6.18 -2.42 3.12
CA THR A 28 -6.37 -2.43 4.58
C THR A 28 -6.55 -1.02 5.12
N LYS A 29 -6.04 -0.02 4.39
CA LYS A 29 -6.15 1.40 4.70
C LYS A 29 -7.30 2.11 3.97
N ARG A 30 -8.19 1.35 3.33
CA ARG A 30 -9.33 1.93 2.62
C ARG A 30 -10.28 2.62 3.61
N GLY A 31 -10.46 3.93 3.43
CA GLY A 31 -11.25 4.78 4.33
C GLY A 31 -10.40 5.72 5.18
N LEU A 32 -9.07 5.58 5.17
CA LEU A 32 -8.19 6.61 5.70
C LEU A 32 -8.15 7.83 4.77
N GLU A 33 -8.24 9.01 5.38
CA GLU A 33 -8.02 10.27 4.70
C GLU A 33 -6.53 10.46 4.39
N VAL A 34 -6.23 10.81 3.14
CA VAL A 34 -4.88 11.23 2.75
C VAL A 34 -4.63 12.61 3.35
N ARG A 35 -3.69 12.69 4.29
CA ARG A 35 -3.35 13.95 4.96
C ARG A 35 -2.08 14.59 4.43
N ASP A 36 -1.18 13.78 3.91
CA ASP A 36 0.14 14.24 3.47
C ASP A 36 0.60 13.45 2.26
N GLN A 37 1.54 14.00 1.51
CA GLN A 37 2.14 13.32 0.38
C GLN A 37 3.65 13.51 0.45
N THR A 38 4.35 12.43 0.78
CA THR A 38 5.80 12.45 1.03
C THR A 38 6.51 11.44 0.13
N LEU A 39 7.83 11.45 0.19
CA LEU A 39 8.65 10.42 -0.43
C LEU A 39 8.78 9.25 0.55
N ASP A 40 8.38 8.06 0.12
CA ASP A 40 8.53 6.84 0.91
C ASP A 40 10.02 6.52 1.10
N GLU A 41 10.45 6.26 2.33
CA GLU A 41 11.85 6.05 2.65
C GLU A 41 12.40 4.72 2.09
N LYS A 42 11.55 3.70 1.99
CA LYS A 42 11.93 2.35 1.53
C LYS A 42 12.00 2.28 0.00
N TYR A 43 10.98 2.80 -0.68
CA TYR A 43 10.83 2.70 -2.12
C TYR A 43 11.32 3.93 -2.88
N ARG A 44 11.57 5.05 -2.17
CA ARG A 44 11.96 6.35 -2.74
C ARG A 44 11.01 6.84 -3.83
N VAL A 45 9.73 6.55 -3.67
CA VAL A 45 8.66 7.00 -4.56
C VAL A 45 7.71 7.91 -3.82
N LYS A 46 6.94 8.71 -4.56
CA LYS A 46 5.90 9.54 -3.96
C LYS A 46 4.83 8.63 -3.36
N ALA A 47 4.39 8.94 -2.16
CA ALA A 47 3.37 8.17 -1.44
C ALA A 47 2.39 9.10 -0.75
N ASP A 48 1.11 8.77 -0.85
CA ASP A 48 0.04 9.38 -0.05
C ASP A 48 0.06 8.74 1.33
N MET A 49 0.17 9.57 2.35
CA MET A 49 0.22 9.16 3.75
C MET A 49 -1.09 9.51 4.46
N GLY A 50 -1.60 8.53 5.19
CA GLY A 50 -2.66 8.68 6.17
C GLY A 50 -2.11 8.76 7.58
N MET A 51 -3.00 9.06 8.52
CA MET A 51 -2.72 9.06 9.95
C MET A 51 -3.73 8.15 10.65
N ILE A 52 -3.25 7.09 11.29
CA ILE A 52 -4.05 6.26 12.19
C ILE A 52 -3.73 6.65 13.64
N HIS A 53 -4.70 6.60 14.53
CA HIS A 53 -4.45 6.81 15.96
C HIS A 53 -4.49 5.46 16.68
N ASP A 54 -3.50 5.21 17.53
CA ASP A 54 -3.49 4.05 18.41
C ASP A 54 -4.43 4.27 19.63
N ILE A 55 -4.53 3.29 20.54
CA ILE A 55 -5.41 3.34 21.71
C ILE A 55 -5.07 4.50 22.66
N ASP A 56 -3.79 4.89 22.71
CA ASP A 56 -3.29 6.04 23.43
C ASP A 56 -3.53 7.39 22.71
N GLY A 57 -4.18 7.37 21.54
CA GLY A 57 -4.42 8.56 20.72
C GLY A 57 -3.21 9.06 19.93
N ILE A 58 -2.08 8.32 19.96
CA ILE A 58 -0.85 8.66 19.23
C ILE A 58 -1.06 8.41 17.74
N GLY A 59 -0.81 9.43 16.93
CA GLY A 59 -0.98 9.35 15.49
C GLY A 59 0.25 8.76 14.77
N HIS A 60 0.07 7.60 14.15
CA HIS A 60 1.07 6.96 13.31
C HIS A 60 0.80 7.26 11.84
N LYS A 61 1.82 7.76 11.14
CA LYS A 61 1.77 7.94 9.69
C LYS A 61 1.88 6.59 9.00
N VAL A 62 0.98 6.34 8.05
CA VAL A 62 0.94 5.08 7.29
C VAL A 62 0.79 5.39 5.80
N GLY A 63 1.49 4.65 4.95
CA GLY A 63 1.31 4.76 3.50
C GLY A 63 -0.05 4.18 3.09
N ILE A 64 -0.77 4.91 2.24
CA ILE A 64 -2.05 4.49 1.65
C ILE A 64 -1.84 4.13 0.19
N ARG A 65 -1.15 5.00 -0.56
CA ARG A 65 -0.89 4.82 -2.00
C ARG A 65 0.55 5.16 -2.32
N TRP A 66 1.17 4.37 -3.18
CA TRP A 66 2.51 4.63 -3.70
C TRP A 66 2.46 4.80 -5.21
N TYR A 67 3.14 5.82 -5.71
CA TYR A 67 3.16 6.22 -7.11
C TYR A 67 4.50 5.85 -7.74
N PHE A 68 4.56 4.69 -8.38
CA PHE A 68 5.75 4.18 -9.03
C PHE A 68 5.84 4.71 -10.47
N PRO A 69 6.86 5.51 -10.82
CA PRO A 69 6.97 6.03 -12.18
C PRO A 69 7.26 4.89 -13.18
N GLN A 70 6.45 4.78 -14.22
CA GLN A 70 6.58 3.73 -15.25
C GLN A 70 7.91 3.81 -16.00
N SER A 71 8.54 4.99 -16.02
CA SER A 71 9.89 5.17 -16.58
C SER A 71 10.99 4.46 -15.79
N LYS A 72 10.74 4.06 -14.54
CA LYS A 72 11.73 3.38 -13.67
C LYS A 72 11.28 2.01 -13.17
N TYR A 73 9.97 1.78 -13.10
CA TYR A 73 9.40 0.56 -12.56
C TYR A 73 8.52 -0.13 -13.59
N ALA A 74 8.73 -1.43 -13.77
CA ALA A 74 7.82 -2.29 -14.52
C ALA A 74 6.69 -2.81 -13.62
N LEU A 75 5.55 -3.17 -14.23
CA LEU A 75 4.41 -3.75 -13.52
C LEU A 75 4.80 -4.98 -12.67
N ASP A 76 5.72 -5.82 -13.15
CA ASP A 76 6.22 -6.98 -12.42
C ASP A 76 6.94 -6.59 -11.12
N GLN A 77 7.74 -5.51 -11.13
CA GLN A 77 8.42 -5.02 -9.94
C GLN A 77 7.43 -4.48 -8.91
N VAL A 78 6.45 -3.69 -9.34
CA VAL A 78 5.39 -3.16 -8.47
C VAL A 78 4.54 -4.29 -7.90
N THR A 79 4.30 -5.33 -8.70
CA THR A 79 3.62 -6.55 -8.26
C THR A 79 4.38 -7.23 -7.13
N ARG A 80 5.69 -7.49 -7.28
CA ARG A 80 6.49 -8.15 -6.24
C ARG A 80 6.47 -7.38 -4.92
N ILE A 81 6.53 -6.05 -4.98
CA ILE A 81 6.42 -5.18 -3.80
C ILE A 81 5.05 -5.39 -3.12
N ALA A 82 3.98 -5.43 -3.90
CA ALA A 82 2.63 -5.63 -3.41
C ALA A 82 2.43 -7.03 -2.79
N GLU A 83 3.02 -8.07 -3.40
CA GLU A 83 2.99 -9.43 -2.88
C GLU A 83 3.80 -9.59 -1.59
N GLU A 84 4.95 -8.91 -1.47
CA GLU A 84 5.71 -8.85 -0.21
C GLU A 84 4.86 -8.24 0.91
N MET A 85 4.14 -7.15 0.61
CA MET A 85 3.22 -6.51 1.55
C MET A 85 2.08 -7.46 1.96
N GLU A 86 1.46 -8.14 0.99
CA GLU A 86 0.42 -9.13 1.25
C GLU A 86 0.93 -10.30 2.12
N SER A 87 2.13 -10.82 1.83
CA SER A 87 2.75 -11.89 2.62
C SER A 87 2.98 -11.46 4.07
N ARG A 88 3.44 -10.23 4.29
CA ARG A 88 3.58 -9.67 5.65
C ARG A 88 2.25 -9.59 6.38
N TYR A 89 1.18 -9.12 5.72
CA TYR A 89 -0.15 -9.07 6.34
C TYR A 89 -0.72 -10.46 6.64
N LYS A 90 -0.48 -11.43 5.75
CA LYS A 90 -0.86 -12.84 6.00
C LYS A 90 -0.09 -13.41 7.20
N ALA A 91 1.21 -13.20 7.28
CA ALA A 91 2.03 -13.66 8.40
C ALA A 91 1.60 -13.02 9.73
N LEU A 92 1.30 -11.71 9.74
CA LEU A 92 0.77 -11.04 10.93
C LEU A 92 -0.57 -11.65 11.39
N ARG A 93 -1.44 -12.03 10.45
CA ARG A 93 -2.71 -12.69 10.77
C ARG A 93 -2.50 -14.09 11.37
N ASP A 94 -1.52 -14.82 10.85
CA ASP A 94 -1.16 -16.18 11.29
C ASP A 94 -0.63 -16.16 12.74
N ILE A 95 0.25 -15.21 13.06
CA ILE A 95 0.83 -15.06 14.42
C ILE A 95 -0.24 -14.69 15.45
N THR A 96 -1.30 -13.96 15.06
CA THR A 96 -2.37 -13.54 15.97
C THR A 96 -3.44 -14.60 16.25
N CYS A 97 -3.39 -15.73 15.54
CA CYS A 97 -4.17 -16.93 15.86
C CYS A 97 -3.15 -18.03 16.19
N PRO A 98 -2.71 -18.20 17.45
CA PRO A 98 -2.08 -19.46 17.80
C PRO A 98 -3.09 -20.55 17.46
N ASP A 99 -2.63 -21.52 16.68
CA ASP A 99 -3.35 -22.76 16.45
C ASP A 99 -3.68 -23.34 17.84
N ASP A 100 -4.96 -23.31 18.19
CA ASP A 100 -5.51 -23.97 19.37
C ASP A 100 -5.66 -25.45 18.96
N GLU A 101 -4.55 -26.18 19.04
CA GLU A 101 -4.52 -27.65 19.15
C GLU A 101 -3.97 -28.07 20.53
#